data_AF-A0A4W6D3H0-F1
#
_entry.id   AF-A0A4W6D3H0-F1
#
_cell.length_a   1.000
_cell.length_b   1.000
_cell.length_c   1.000
_cell.angle_alpha   90.00
_cell.angle_beta   90.00
_cell.angle_gamma   90.00
#
_symmetry.space_group_name_H-M   'P 1'
#
loop_
_entity.id
_entity.type
_entity.pdbx_description
1 polymer ?
#
loop_
_entity_poly.entity_id
_entity_poly.type
_entity_poly.pdbx_seq_one_letter_code
_entity_poly.pdbx_strand_id
1 'polypeptide(L)'
;MSLADELLADLEEAGDEGEDGLYPEGEEGEKGGLEDIPEEMEVDYSKAESVTSIAKLRNSKQFSEIIDKISAYIGKQRKNSEVSGPVEADPEYRLIVAANNLTVEIDNELNIIHKFTRDKYSKRFPELESLVPDSLDYIRTVKELGNNLEKCKNNETLQQILTNATIMVVSVTASTTQGSLLSEEELKQLEEACDMALELNQSKHRIYEYVESRMSFIAPNLSIIVGASTAAKIMGIAGGLTNLSKMPACNLMLLGAQRKTLSGFSSTSLLPHTGFIYHCDVVQSLPPDLRRKAARLVAAKCTLAARVDSFHESSDGKVGYDLKEEIERKFDKWQEPPPVKQIEDDAYQEDLGFSLGQLGKSGSGRVRQAQVNEATKARISKSLQRTLQKQSMTYGGKSTVRDRSSGTSSSVAFTPLQGLEIVNPQAAEKKVAEANQKYFSNMAEFLKVKKEAKM
;
A
#
# COMPACT_ATOMS: atom_id res chain seq x y z
N MET A 1 30.98 21.35 17.80
CA MET A 1 30.50 20.33 16.86
C MET A 1 31.04 20.69 15.50
N SER A 2 31.36 19.70 14.67
CA SER A 2 31.88 19.98 13.33
C SER A 2 30.75 20.53 12.45
N LEU A 3 31.07 21.37 11.46
CA LEU A 3 30.12 21.88 10.47
C LEU A 3 29.38 20.74 9.72
N ALA A 4 29.99 19.55 9.69
CA ALA A 4 29.38 18.31 9.21
C ALA A 4 28.26 17.77 10.12
N ASP A 5 28.35 17.96 11.44
CA ASP A 5 27.33 17.52 12.40
C ASP A 5 26.10 18.45 12.36
N GLU A 6 26.31 19.73 12.04
CA GLU A 6 25.24 20.74 11.95
C GLU A 6 24.45 20.57 10.63
N LEU A 7 25.12 20.26 9.52
CA LEU A 7 24.45 19.92 8.26
C LEU A 7 23.68 18.59 8.32
N LEU A 8 24.13 17.64 9.13
CA LEU A 8 23.41 16.38 9.39
C LEU A 8 22.15 16.62 10.22
N ALA A 9 22.21 17.54 11.19
CA ALA A 9 21.06 17.91 12.00
C ALA A 9 19.98 18.64 11.17
N ASP A 10 20.36 19.53 10.26
CA ASP A 10 19.42 20.22 9.36
C ASP A 10 18.74 19.26 8.36
N LEU A 11 19.42 18.20 7.93
CA LEU A 11 18.83 17.15 7.09
C LEU A 11 17.87 16.24 7.87
N GLU A 12 18.10 16.00 9.16
CA GLU A 12 17.17 15.27 10.03
C GLU A 12 15.95 16.11 10.41
N GLU A 13 16.08 17.43 10.55
CA GLU A 13 14.97 18.34 10.90
C GLU A 13 14.00 18.55 9.71
N ALA A 14 14.49 18.50 8.46
CA ALA A 14 13.62 18.52 7.27
C ALA A 14 12.80 17.23 7.06
N GLY A 15 13.14 16.14 7.75
CA GLY A 15 12.46 14.85 7.67
C GLY A 15 11.22 14.71 8.57
N ASP A 16 11.01 15.62 9.52
CA ASP A 16 10.00 15.47 10.59
C ASP A 16 9.04 16.66 10.73
N GLU A 17 8.69 17.33 9.62
CA GLU A 17 7.52 18.21 9.60
C GLU A 17 6.23 17.42 9.30
N GLY A 18 5.60 16.92 10.37
CA GLY A 18 4.15 16.89 10.51
C GLY A 18 3.39 15.62 10.09
N GLU A 19 3.38 14.60 10.96
CA GLU A 19 2.23 13.70 11.07
C GLU A 19 1.40 14.04 12.32
N ASP A 20 0.36 14.85 12.10
CA ASP A 20 -0.77 14.99 13.01
C ASP A 20 -1.48 13.64 13.17
N GLY A 21 -1.61 13.21 14.42
CA GLY A 21 -2.60 12.21 14.82
C GLY A 21 -3.88 12.91 15.27
N LEU A 22 -5.02 12.43 14.81
CA LEU A 22 -6.13 11.89 15.60
C LEU A 22 -7.32 11.62 14.67
N TYR A 23 -8.20 10.71 15.12
CA TYR A 23 -9.67 10.71 15.00
C TYR A 23 -10.26 9.32 14.65
N PRO A 24 -11.48 9.06 15.17
CA PRO A 24 -11.84 7.81 15.83
C PRO A 24 -12.37 6.77 14.84
N GLU A 25 -12.07 5.50 15.12
CA GLU A 25 -12.69 4.38 14.41
C GLU A 25 -14.13 4.19 14.91
N GLY A 26 -15.08 4.36 14.00
CA GLY A 26 -16.50 4.10 14.20
C GLY A 26 -16.84 2.60 14.15
N GLU A 27 -17.99 2.32 14.73
CA GLU A 27 -18.55 1.00 15.05
C GLU A 27 -18.67 0.01 13.89
N GLU A 28 -18.62 -1.27 14.28
CA GLU A 28 -18.64 -2.48 13.48
C GLU A 28 -19.93 -2.68 12.66
N GLY A 29 -19.76 -3.19 11.44
CA GLY A 29 -20.74 -3.95 10.68
C GLY A 29 -20.16 -5.35 10.38
N GLU A 30 -21.05 -6.35 10.33
CA GLU A 30 -20.82 -7.77 10.57
C GLU A 30 -19.76 -8.53 9.76
N LYS A 31 -19.29 -9.61 10.41
CA LYS A 31 -18.26 -10.57 10.05
C LYS A 31 -18.48 -11.31 8.71
N GLY A 32 -17.41 -11.40 7.94
CA GLY A 32 -17.16 -12.50 7.00
C GLY A 32 -15.70 -12.93 7.14
N GLY A 33 -15.47 -14.18 7.57
CA GLY A 33 -14.11 -14.73 7.73
C GLY A 33 -13.43 -14.84 6.37
N LEU A 34 -12.24 -14.24 6.23
CA LEU A 34 -11.36 -14.48 5.09
C LEU A 34 -10.23 -15.42 5.54
N GLU A 35 -10.11 -16.54 4.85
CA GLU A 35 -9.04 -17.51 5.01
C GLU A 35 -7.69 -16.90 4.62
N ASP A 36 -6.67 -17.21 5.42
CA ASP A 36 -5.27 -16.82 5.20
C ASP A 36 -4.75 -17.35 3.86
N ILE A 37 -4.19 -16.47 3.02
CA ILE A 37 -3.45 -16.88 1.82
C ILE A 37 -2.04 -17.32 2.28
N PRO A 38 -1.64 -18.59 2.08
CA PRO A 38 -0.31 -19.06 2.48
C PRO A 38 0.80 -18.30 1.75
N GLU A 39 1.89 -18.01 2.46
CA GLU A 39 3.16 -17.57 1.87
C GLU A 39 3.55 -18.48 0.71
N GLU A 40 4.10 -17.88 -0.36
CA GLU A 40 4.64 -18.60 -1.51
C GLU A 40 5.75 -19.58 -1.06
N MET A 41 5.34 -20.80 -0.73
CA MET A 41 6.23 -21.95 -0.71
C MET A 41 6.87 -22.04 -2.09
N GLU A 42 8.20 -22.10 -2.17
CA GLU A 42 8.89 -22.50 -3.39
C GLU A 42 8.55 -23.97 -3.69
N VAL A 43 7.40 -24.18 -4.33
CA VAL A 43 7.02 -25.50 -4.82
C VAL A 43 7.93 -25.80 -6.02
N ASP A 44 8.69 -26.88 -5.92
CA ASP A 44 9.50 -27.43 -7.00
C ASP A 44 8.58 -28.18 -7.98
N TYR A 45 8.33 -27.57 -9.14
CA TYR A 45 7.42 -28.10 -10.17
C TYR A 45 8.13 -29.06 -11.14
N SER A 46 9.42 -29.37 -10.94
CA SER A 46 10.21 -30.22 -11.83
C SER A 46 9.63 -31.62 -12.05
N LYS A 47 8.88 -32.13 -11.08
CA LYS A 47 8.26 -33.47 -11.10
C LYS A 47 6.88 -33.52 -11.75
N ALA A 48 6.27 -32.38 -12.07
CA ALA A 48 4.98 -32.39 -12.75
C ALA A 48 5.17 -32.73 -14.23
N GLU A 49 4.41 -33.72 -14.71
CA GLU A 49 4.44 -34.18 -16.10
C GLU A 49 3.50 -33.37 -17.01
N SER A 50 2.49 -32.68 -16.45
CA SER A 50 1.55 -31.88 -17.24
C SER A 50 1.27 -30.53 -16.61
N VAL A 51 1.24 -29.49 -17.44
CA VAL A 51 0.88 -28.10 -17.09
C VAL A 51 -0.50 -28.04 -16.45
N THR A 52 -1.45 -28.83 -16.95
CA THR A 52 -2.85 -28.87 -16.47
C THR A 52 -2.98 -29.34 -15.02
N SER A 53 -1.98 -30.03 -14.47
CA SER A 53 -1.97 -30.45 -13.07
C SER A 53 -1.60 -29.31 -12.12
N ILE A 54 -0.82 -28.35 -12.63
CA ILE A 54 -0.32 -27.19 -11.90
C ILE A 54 -1.26 -26.00 -12.10
N ALA A 55 -1.54 -25.68 -13.37
CA ALA A 55 -2.45 -24.63 -13.78
C ALA A 55 -3.87 -25.18 -13.92
N LYS A 56 -4.71 -24.90 -12.92
CA LYS A 56 -6.08 -25.41 -12.80
C LYS A 56 -7.15 -24.37 -13.17
N LEU A 57 -6.81 -23.08 -13.22
CA LEU A 57 -7.78 -21.99 -13.41
C LEU A 57 -8.47 -22.09 -14.76
N ARG A 58 -7.70 -22.34 -15.84
CA ARG A 58 -8.26 -22.51 -17.21
C ARG A 58 -9.39 -23.52 -17.26
N ASN A 59 -9.25 -24.63 -16.54
CA ASN A 59 -10.24 -25.72 -16.51
C ASN A 59 -11.27 -25.56 -15.37
N SER A 60 -11.16 -24.49 -14.58
CA SER A 60 -12.10 -24.20 -13.51
C SER A 60 -13.46 -23.82 -14.10
N LYS A 61 -14.53 -24.37 -13.51
CA LYS A 61 -15.90 -23.99 -13.87
C LYS A 61 -16.14 -22.49 -13.68
N GLN A 62 -15.53 -21.90 -12.65
CA GLN A 62 -15.66 -20.47 -12.36
C GLN A 62 -15.10 -19.61 -13.50
N PHE A 63 -13.96 -19.98 -14.07
CA PHE A 63 -13.34 -19.25 -15.17
C PHE A 63 -14.24 -19.26 -16.41
N SER A 64 -14.71 -20.46 -16.84
CA SER A 64 -15.60 -20.58 -18.00
C SER A 64 -16.91 -19.80 -17.80
N GLU A 65 -17.55 -19.95 -16.63
CA GLU A 65 -18.81 -19.26 -16.35
C GLU A 65 -18.68 -17.73 -16.39
N ILE A 66 -17.56 -17.18 -15.90
CA ILE A 66 -17.32 -15.74 -15.90
C ILE A 66 -17.06 -15.26 -17.34
N ILE A 67 -16.22 -15.94 -18.11
CA ILE A 67 -15.91 -15.58 -19.50
C ILE A 67 -17.14 -15.67 -20.40
N ASP A 68 -17.98 -16.68 -20.21
CA ASP A 68 -19.25 -16.83 -20.95
C ASP A 68 -20.21 -15.69 -20.64
N LYS A 69 -20.35 -15.32 -19.35
CA LYS A 69 -21.15 -14.16 -18.94
C LYS A 69 -20.61 -12.87 -19.53
N ILE A 70 -19.29 -12.64 -19.46
CA ILE A 70 -18.64 -11.45 -20.05
C ILE A 70 -18.96 -11.37 -21.56
N SER A 71 -18.81 -12.48 -22.27
CA SER A 71 -19.10 -12.54 -23.71
C SER A 71 -20.57 -12.23 -24.02
N ALA A 72 -21.50 -12.66 -23.16
CA ALA A 72 -22.92 -12.33 -23.30
C ALA A 72 -23.24 -10.84 -23.04
N TYR A 73 -22.50 -10.18 -22.15
CA TYR A 73 -22.69 -8.76 -21.83
C TYR A 73 -21.92 -7.82 -22.78
N ILE A 74 -20.80 -8.23 -23.39
CA ILE A 74 -20.08 -7.40 -24.37
C ILE A 74 -21.00 -7.01 -25.55
N GLY A 75 -21.86 -7.93 -26.02
CA GLY A 75 -22.80 -7.66 -27.12
C GLY A 75 -24.02 -6.81 -26.73
N LYS A 76 -24.25 -6.53 -25.44
CA LYS A 76 -25.40 -5.78 -24.94
C LYS A 76 -24.96 -4.40 -24.47
N GLN A 77 -24.97 -3.42 -25.35
CA GLN A 77 -24.75 -2.03 -24.97
C GLN A 77 -25.95 -1.53 -24.16
N ARG A 78 -25.71 -1.12 -22.90
CA ARG A 78 -26.76 -0.53 -22.05
C ARG A 78 -27.05 0.90 -22.47
N LYS A 79 -28.27 1.34 -22.18
CA LYS A 79 -28.66 2.76 -22.19
C LYS A 79 -28.76 3.27 -20.75
N ASN A 80 -28.37 4.53 -20.52
CA ASN A 80 -28.36 5.15 -19.18
C ASN A 80 -29.73 5.10 -18.48
N SER A 81 -30.83 4.99 -19.25
CA SER A 81 -32.20 4.90 -18.74
C SER A 81 -32.56 3.57 -18.04
N GLU A 82 -31.74 2.52 -18.21
CA GLU A 82 -32.02 1.18 -17.66
C GLU A 82 -31.41 0.96 -16.27
N VAL A 83 -30.62 1.90 -15.76
CA VAL A 83 -30.07 1.84 -14.40
C VAL A 83 -31.07 2.50 -13.45
N SER A 84 -31.84 1.69 -12.74
CA SER A 84 -32.78 2.15 -11.73
C SER A 84 -32.52 1.42 -10.41
N GLY A 85 -32.02 2.14 -9.41
CA GLY A 85 -31.70 1.62 -8.08
C GLY A 85 -30.19 1.62 -7.79
N PRO A 86 -29.78 1.11 -6.61
CA PRO A 86 -28.37 1.00 -6.26
C PRO A 86 -27.63 0.10 -7.26
N VAL A 87 -26.52 0.59 -7.82
CA VAL A 87 -25.72 -0.12 -8.84
C VAL A 87 -25.23 -1.49 -8.35
N GLU A 88 -25.11 -1.67 -7.04
CA GLU A 88 -24.68 -2.88 -6.35
C GLU A 88 -25.66 -4.06 -6.49
N ALA A 89 -26.94 -3.76 -6.71
CA ALA A 89 -27.99 -4.77 -6.87
C ALA A 89 -27.96 -5.42 -8.26
N ASP A 90 -27.31 -4.77 -9.24
CA ASP A 90 -27.23 -5.29 -10.59
C ASP A 90 -26.33 -6.54 -10.63
N PRO A 91 -26.77 -7.63 -11.30
CA PRO A 91 -25.96 -8.85 -11.45
C PRO A 91 -24.66 -8.59 -12.21
N GLU A 92 -24.63 -7.52 -13.02
CA GLU A 92 -23.47 -7.08 -13.78
C GLU A 92 -22.37 -6.50 -12.88
N TYR A 93 -22.73 -5.79 -11.80
CA TYR A 93 -21.77 -5.30 -10.81
C TYR A 93 -21.02 -6.46 -10.14
N ARG A 94 -21.76 -7.51 -9.73
CA ARG A 94 -21.16 -8.72 -9.15
C ARG A 94 -20.22 -9.42 -10.13
N LEU A 95 -20.58 -9.43 -11.42
CA LEU A 95 -19.73 -9.98 -12.48
C LEU A 95 -18.43 -9.18 -12.65
N ILE A 96 -18.48 -7.84 -12.59
CA ILE A 96 -17.30 -6.98 -12.70
C ILE A 96 -16.30 -7.25 -11.58
N VAL A 97 -16.79 -7.31 -10.33
CA VAL A 97 -15.93 -7.61 -9.17
C VAL A 97 -15.33 -9.01 -9.29
N ALA A 98 -16.14 -10.02 -9.65
CA ALA A 98 -15.66 -11.39 -9.84
C ALA A 98 -14.62 -11.51 -10.98
N ALA A 99 -14.86 -10.83 -12.10
CA ALA A 99 -13.94 -10.82 -13.24
C ALA A 99 -12.60 -10.15 -12.90
N ASN A 100 -12.63 -9.07 -12.12
CA ASN A 100 -11.41 -8.40 -11.69
C ASN A 100 -10.59 -9.24 -10.71
N ASN A 101 -11.24 -9.97 -9.80
CA ASN A 101 -10.55 -10.94 -8.93
C ASN A 101 -9.94 -12.09 -9.74
N LEU A 102 -10.68 -12.59 -10.74
CA LEU A 102 -10.18 -13.61 -11.66
C LEU A 102 -8.91 -13.15 -12.39
N THR A 103 -8.77 -11.86 -12.67
CA THR A 103 -7.55 -11.31 -13.30
C THR A 103 -6.31 -11.45 -12.42
N VAL A 104 -6.46 -11.28 -11.10
CA VAL A 104 -5.36 -11.48 -10.15
C VAL A 104 -4.99 -12.97 -10.07
N GLU A 105 -5.99 -13.85 -10.11
CA GLU A 105 -5.76 -15.30 -10.16
C GLU A 105 -5.05 -15.72 -11.46
N ILE A 106 -5.41 -15.13 -12.60
CA ILE A 106 -4.72 -15.35 -13.87
C ILE A 106 -3.24 -14.95 -13.77
N ASP A 107 -2.92 -13.82 -13.14
CA ASP A 107 -1.53 -13.36 -12.98
C ASP A 107 -0.70 -14.31 -12.12
N ASN A 108 -1.27 -14.79 -11.02
CA ASN A 108 -0.63 -15.80 -10.18
C ASN A 108 -0.37 -17.09 -10.97
N GLU A 109 -1.33 -17.53 -11.77
CA GLU A 109 -1.18 -18.73 -12.58
C GLU A 109 -0.19 -18.54 -13.74
N LEU A 110 -0.17 -17.38 -14.40
CA LEU A 110 0.83 -17.03 -15.41
C LEU A 110 2.25 -17.10 -14.84
N ASN A 111 2.46 -16.64 -13.60
CA ASN A 111 3.76 -16.76 -12.92
C ASN A 111 4.13 -18.22 -12.65
N ILE A 112 3.16 -19.06 -12.28
CA ILE A 112 3.38 -20.49 -12.10
C ILE A 112 3.73 -21.18 -13.43
N ILE A 113 3.01 -20.86 -14.51
CA ILE A 113 3.29 -21.40 -15.86
C ILE A 113 4.66 -20.92 -16.35
N HIS A 114 5.01 -19.66 -16.11
CA HIS A 114 6.34 -19.11 -16.41
C HIS A 114 7.43 -19.91 -15.70
N LYS A 115 7.28 -20.15 -14.38
CA LYS A 115 8.22 -20.98 -13.61
C LYS A 115 8.35 -22.40 -14.18
N PHE A 116 7.23 -23.05 -14.50
CA PHE A 116 7.24 -24.38 -15.13
C PHE A 116 7.94 -24.39 -16.49
N THR A 117 7.62 -23.42 -17.35
CA THR A 117 8.20 -23.26 -18.70
C THR A 117 9.70 -23.05 -18.60
N ARG A 118 10.14 -22.19 -17.68
CA ARG A 118 11.55 -21.93 -17.39
C ARG A 118 12.27 -23.20 -16.94
N ASP A 119 11.74 -23.91 -15.94
CA ASP A 119 12.41 -25.09 -15.38
C ASP A 119 12.58 -26.21 -16.44
N LYS A 120 11.60 -26.37 -17.35
CA LYS A 120 11.69 -27.32 -18.47
C LYS A 120 12.64 -26.85 -19.56
N TYR A 121 12.58 -25.58 -19.96
CA TYR A 121 13.39 -25.04 -21.06
C TYR A 121 14.85 -24.78 -20.67
N SER A 122 15.16 -24.66 -19.37
CA SER A 122 16.52 -24.53 -18.85
C SER A 122 17.46 -25.66 -19.30
N LYS A 123 16.92 -26.87 -19.58
CA LYS A 123 17.69 -27.98 -20.16
C LYS A 123 18.26 -27.64 -21.56
N ARG A 124 17.49 -26.89 -22.35
CA ARG A 124 17.83 -26.55 -23.74
C ARG A 124 18.60 -25.25 -23.87
N PHE A 125 18.17 -24.22 -23.14
CA PHE A 125 18.77 -22.89 -23.22
C PHE A 125 18.70 -22.18 -21.85
N PRO A 126 19.60 -22.54 -20.92
CA PRO A 126 19.58 -22.03 -19.54
C PRO A 126 19.82 -20.52 -19.46
N GLU A 127 20.57 -19.95 -20.42
CA GLU A 127 20.90 -18.53 -20.42
C GLU A 127 19.70 -17.62 -20.70
N LEU A 128 18.62 -18.14 -21.28
CA LEU A 128 17.46 -17.34 -21.70
C LEU A 128 16.77 -16.63 -20.53
N GLU A 129 16.75 -17.22 -19.33
CA GLU A 129 16.14 -16.63 -18.13
C GLU A 129 16.79 -15.29 -17.78
N SER A 130 18.12 -15.23 -17.83
CA SER A 130 18.85 -14.00 -17.51
C SER A 130 18.72 -12.94 -18.61
N LEU A 131 18.37 -13.33 -19.84
CA LEU A 131 18.28 -12.44 -21.00
C LEU A 131 16.91 -11.80 -21.15
N VAL A 132 15.85 -12.52 -20.79
CA VAL A 132 14.46 -12.07 -20.90
C VAL A 132 13.80 -12.15 -19.53
N PRO A 133 13.77 -11.04 -18.76
CA PRO A 133 13.23 -11.04 -17.40
C PRO A 133 11.69 -10.97 -17.36
N ASP A 134 11.04 -10.50 -18.42
CA ASP A 134 9.57 -10.45 -18.49
C ASP A 134 8.97 -11.83 -18.75
N SER A 135 8.00 -12.22 -17.92
CA SER A 135 7.39 -13.55 -17.95
C SER A 135 6.69 -13.87 -19.28
N LEU A 136 5.97 -12.90 -19.86
CA LEU A 136 5.20 -13.15 -21.09
C LEU A 136 6.11 -13.15 -22.32
N ASP A 137 7.08 -12.26 -22.38
CA ASP A 137 8.04 -12.23 -23.47
C ASP A 137 8.95 -13.47 -23.45
N TYR A 138 9.30 -13.98 -22.26
CA TYR A 138 10.00 -15.25 -22.12
C TYR A 138 9.19 -16.40 -22.73
N ILE A 139 7.92 -16.55 -22.35
CA ILE A 139 7.04 -17.62 -22.84
C ILE A 139 6.87 -17.54 -24.38
N ARG A 140 6.66 -16.33 -24.94
CA ARG A 140 6.56 -16.14 -26.39
C ARG A 140 7.85 -16.50 -27.12
N THR A 141 8.99 -16.11 -26.56
CA THR A 141 10.32 -16.39 -27.12
C THR A 141 10.61 -17.89 -27.11
N VAL A 142 10.30 -18.57 -26.01
CA VAL A 142 10.43 -20.03 -25.88
C VAL A 142 9.57 -20.77 -26.91
N LYS A 143 8.30 -20.36 -27.06
CA LYS A 143 7.38 -20.92 -28.06
C LYS A 143 7.93 -20.83 -29.48
N GLU A 144 8.52 -19.70 -29.84
CA GLU A 144 9.03 -19.47 -31.19
C GLU A 144 10.33 -20.23 -31.47
N LEU A 145 11.28 -20.19 -30.52
CA LEU A 145 12.58 -20.86 -30.64
C LEU A 145 12.45 -22.39 -30.62
N GLY A 146 11.72 -22.93 -29.63
CA GLY A 146 11.64 -24.38 -29.39
C GLY A 146 13.03 -25.02 -29.34
N ASN A 147 13.23 -26.11 -30.10
CA ASN A 147 14.53 -26.77 -30.21
C ASN A 147 15.51 -26.10 -31.20
N ASN A 148 15.00 -25.32 -32.16
CA ASN A 148 15.76 -24.76 -33.27
C ASN A 148 16.20 -23.32 -32.96
N LEU A 149 17.32 -23.19 -32.26
CA LEU A 149 17.84 -21.88 -31.84
C LEU A 149 18.26 -20.97 -33.02
N GLU A 150 18.58 -21.55 -34.18
CA GLU A 150 18.93 -20.79 -35.39
C GLU A 150 17.81 -19.88 -35.90
N LYS A 151 16.57 -20.11 -35.48
CA LYS A 151 15.44 -19.22 -35.78
C LYS A 151 15.67 -17.79 -35.27
N CYS A 152 16.53 -17.57 -34.28
CA CYS A 152 16.82 -16.24 -33.75
C CYS A 152 17.33 -15.23 -34.80
N LYS A 153 17.96 -15.67 -35.89
CA LYS A 153 18.65 -14.80 -36.86
C LYS A 153 17.71 -14.11 -37.85
N ASN A 154 16.61 -14.77 -38.23
CA ASN A 154 15.76 -14.35 -39.37
C ASN A 154 14.27 -14.25 -39.02
N ASN A 155 13.90 -14.28 -37.75
CA ASN A 155 12.49 -14.33 -37.38
C ASN A 155 11.90 -12.94 -37.17
N GLU A 156 10.91 -12.58 -37.99
CA GLU A 156 10.14 -11.35 -37.86
C GLU A 156 9.29 -11.35 -36.58
N THR A 157 8.82 -12.52 -36.11
CA THR A 157 7.99 -12.59 -34.89
C THR A 157 8.80 -12.26 -33.64
N LEU A 158 10.06 -12.70 -33.56
CA LEU A 158 10.95 -12.35 -32.44
C LEU A 158 11.27 -10.85 -32.40
N GLN A 159 11.32 -10.18 -33.55
CA GLN A 159 11.51 -8.72 -33.63
C GLN A 159 10.31 -7.93 -33.11
N GLN A 160 9.11 -8.53 -33.09
CA GLN A 160 7.92 -7.92 -32.50
C GLN A 160 7.87 -8.09 -30.98
N ILE A 161 8.56 -9.11 -30.45
CA ILE A 161 8.55 -9.46 -29.02
C ILE A 161 9.73 -8.79 -28.31
N LEU A 162 10.93 -8.89 -28.87
CA LEU A 162 12.18 -8.48 -28.24
C LEU A 162 12.83 -7.32 -29.01
N THR A 163 13.58 -6.48 -28.29
CA THR A 163 14.40 -5.44 -28.91
C THR A 163 15.51 -6.06 -29.78
N ASN A 164 15.95 -5.34 -30.82
CA ASN A 164 17.06 -5.81 -31.67
C ASN A 164 18.34 -6.09 -30.87
N ALA A 165 18.59 -5.33 -29.79
CA ALA A 165 19.74 -5.54 -28.91
C ALA A 165 19.65 -6.89 -28.18
N THR A 166 18.49 -7.21 -27.59
CA THR A 166 18.28 -8.48 -26.90
C THR A 166 18.32 -9.66 -27.87
N ILE A 167 17.78 -9.52 -29.09
CA ILE A 167 17.87 -10.55 -30.14
C ILE A 167 19.32 -10.86 -30.51
N MET A 168 20.18 -9.85 -30.67
CA MET A 168 21.59 -10.05 -30.94
C MET A 168 22.29 -10.81 -29.81
N VAL A 169 22.05 -10.42 -28.56
CA VAL A 169 22.62 -11.12 -27.40
C VAL A 169 22.13 -12.57 -27.35
N VAL A 170 20.82 -12.80 -27.52
CA VAL A 170 20.22 -14.13 -27.59
C VAL A 170 20.81 -14.97 -28.72
N SER A 171 21.08 -14.39 -29.89
CA SER A 171 21.67 -15.11 -31.02
C SER A 171 23.12 -15.53 -30.78
N VAL A 172 23.90 -14.66 -30.14
CA VAL A 172 25.29 -14.96 -29.76
C VAL A 172 25.32 -16.04 -28.68
N THR A 173 24.50 -15.92 -27.63
CA THR A 173 24.45 -16.92 -26.55
C THR A 173 23.87 -18.25 -27.03
N ALA A 174 22.88 -18.22 -27.93
CA ALA A 174 22.35 -19.43 -28.58
C ALA A 174 23.40 -20.18 -29.39
N SER A 175 24.35 -19.46 -30.02
CA SER A 175 25.43 -20.08 -30.81
C SER A 175 26.47 -20.79 -29.93
N THR A 176 26.58 -20.41 -28.65
CA THR A 176 27.55 -20.97 -27.69
C THR A 176 26.88 -21.69 -26.51
N THR A 177 25.58 -21.96 -26.57
CA THR A 177 24.86 -22.58 -25.44
C THR A 177 25.31 -24.01 -25.22
N GLN A 178 25.36 -24.42 -23.95
CA GLN A 178 25.73 -25.77 -23.53
C GLN A 178 24.53 -26.71 -23.33
N GLY A 179 23.31 -26.24 -23.63
CA GLY A 179 22.09 -27.01 -23.42
C GLY A 179 21.91 -28.17 -24.40
N SER A 180 21.10 -29.16 -24.01
CA SER A 180 20.78 -30.34 -24.79
C SER A 180 19.44 -30.22 -25.51
N LEU A 181 19.25 -30.97 -26.60
CA LEU A 181 17.97 -31.01 -27.30
C LEU A 181 16.90 -31.65 -26.41
N LEU A 182 15.72 -31.03 -26.36
CA LEU A 182 14.54 -31.58 -25.67
C LEU A 182 13.95 -32.73 -26.48
N SER A 183 13.35 -33.72 -25.80
CA SER A 183 12.58 -34.75 -26.47
C SER A 183 11.32 -34.17 -27.11
N GLU A 184 10.73 -34.89 -28.07
CA GLU A 184 9.49 -34.44 -28.73
C GLU A 184 8.31 -34.37 -27.74
N GLU A 185 8.28 -35.26 -26.74
CA GLU A 185 7.28 -35.22 -25.66
C GLU A 185 7.46 -33.99 -24.76
N GLU A 186 8.69 -33.67 -24.36
CA GLU A 186 9.00 -32.49 -23.55
C GLU A 186 8.71 -31.19 -24.32
N LEU A 187 9.03 -31.15 -25.60
CA LEU A 187 8.74 -29.99 -26.46
C LEU A 187 7.24 -29.77 -26.62
N LYS A 188 6.46 -30.85 -26.79
CA LYS A 188 5.00 -30.76 -26.86
C LYS A 188 4.38 -30.25 -25.55
N GLN A 189 4.87 -30.74 -24.41
CA GLN A 189 4.44 -30.25 -23.09
C GLN A 189 4.74 -28.76 -22.89
N LEU A 190 5.91 -28.31 -23.37
CA LEU A 190 6.33 -26.92 -23.32
C LEU A 190 5.46 -26.04 -24.22
N GLU A 191 5.17 -26.48 -25.43
CA GLU A 191 4.31 -25.77 -26.38
C GLU A 191 2.88 -25.63 -25.83
N GLU A 192 2.32 -26.71 -25.26
CA GLU A 192 1.03 -26.68 -24.57
C GLU A 192 1.02 -25.69 -23.39
N ALA A 193 2.12 -25.60 -22.63
CA ALA A 193 2.28 -24.62 -21.55
C ALA A 193 2.23 -23.18 -22.09
N CYS A 194 2.96 -22.94 -23.18
CA CYS A 194 3.04 -21.62 -23.80
C CYS A 194 1.69 -21.21 -24.38
N ASP A 195 0.99 -22.12 -25.05
CA ASP A 195 -0.36 -21.88 -25.58
C ASP A 195 -1.35 -21.56 -24.46
N MET A 196 -1.31 -22.33 -23.38
CA MET A 196 -2.15 -22.08 -22.20
C MET A 196 -1.91 -20.69 -21.61
N ALA A 197 -0.65 -20.28 -21.44
CA ALA A 197 -0.32 -18.95 -20.95
C ALA A 197 -0.79 -17.83 -21.90
N LEU A 198 -0.65 -18.02 -23.22
CA LEU A 198 -1.10 -17.03 -24.20
C LEU A 198 -2.63 -16.90 -24.22
N GLU A 199 -3.37 -18.02 -24.12
CA GLU A 199 -4.83 -18.01 -24.01
C GLU A 199 -5.31 -17.33 -22.72
N LEU A 200 -4.64 -17.61 -21.59
CA LEU A 200 -4.93 -16.93 -20.31
C LEU A 200 -4.67 -15.43 -20.40
N ASN A 201 -3.55 -15.02 -21.02
CA ASN A 201 -3.25 -13.61 -21.22
C ASN A 201 -4.27 -12.91 -22.14
N GLN A 202 -4.70 -13.57 -23.23
CA GLN A 202 -5.78 -13.07 -24.09
C GLN A 202 -7.10 -12.93 -23.33
N SER A 203 -7.44 -13.92 -22.50
CA SER A 203 -8.63 -13.90 -21.65
C SER A 203 -8.57 -12.78 -20.62
N LYS A 204 -7.40 -12.54 -20.02
CA LYS A 204 -7.12 -11.40 -19.13
C LYS A 204 -7.36 -10.06 -19.84
N HIS A 205 -6.85 -9.87 -21.06
CA HIS A 205 -7.13 -8.66 -21.83
C HIS A 205 -8.63 -8.46 -22.09
N ARG A 206 -9.35 -9.52 -22.47
CA ARG A 206 -10.81 -9.48 -22.67
C ARG A 206 -11.56 -9.09 -21.41
N ILE A 207 -11.13 -9.58 -20.24
CA ILE A 207 -11.68 -9.19 -18.95
C ILE A 207 -11.40 -7.70 -18.68
N TYR A 208 -10.19 -7.22 -18.92
CA TYR A 208 -9.85 -5.81 -18.72
C TYR A 208 -10.69 -4.87 -19.59
N GLU A 209 -10.82 -5.15 -20.89
CA GLU A 209 -11.65 -4.34 -21.79
C GLU A 209 -13.11 -4.28 -21.31
N TYR A 210 -13.63 -5.42 -20.84
CA TYR A 210 -14.96 -5.48 -20.26
C TYR A 210 -15.09 -4.65 -18.97
N VAL A 211 -14.17 -4.83 -18.02
CA VAL A 211 -14.17 -4.09 -16.75
C VAL A 211 -14.01 -2.60 -17.00
N GLU A 212 -13.14 -2.17 -17.91
CA GLU A 212 -12.92 -0.78 -18.26
C GLU A 212 -14.17 -0.14 -18.88
N SER A 213 -14.78 -0.80 -19.87
CA SER A 213 -16.02 -0.35 -20.51
C SER A 213 -17.16 -0.17 -19.49
N ARG A 214 -17.32 -1.14 -18.58
CA ARG A 214 -18.40 -1.09 -17.57
C ARG A 214 -18.08 -0.15 -16.41
N MET A 215 -16.82 -0.01 -16.03
CA MET A 215 -16.44 0.91 -14.96
C MET A 215 -16.56 2.37 -15.39
N SER A 216 -16.24 2.68 -16.65
CA SER A 216 -16.48 4.02 -17.21
C SER A 216 -17.96 4.43 -17.17
N PHE A 217 -18.87 3.46 -17.08
CA PHE A 217 -20.30 3.72 -16.95
C PHE A 217 -20.77 3.78 -15.48
N ILE A 218 -20.24 2.90 -14.62
CA ILE A 218 -20.64 2.79 -13.20
C ILE A 218 -20.00 3.88 -12.34
N ALA A 219 -18.70 4.06 -12.47
CA ALA A 219 -17.89 4.96 -11.66
C ALA A 219 -16.86 5.70 -12.55
N PRO A 220 -17.33 6.61 -13.43
CA PRO A 220 -16.46 7.33 -14.35
C PRO A 220 -15.41 8.17 -13.62
N ASN A 221 -15.79 8.90 -12.57
CA ASN A 221 -14.88 9.82 -11.90
C ASN A 221 -13.79 9.06 -11.12
N LEU A 222 -14.16 7.99 -10.42
CA LEU A 222 -13.20 7.15 -9.69
C LEU A 222 -12.21 6.45 -10.65
N SER A 223 -12.69 5.95 -11.79
CA SER A 223 -11.86 5.26 -12.79
C SER A 223 -10.81 6.16 -13.41
N ILE A 224 -11.15 7.43 -13.66
CA ILE A 224 -10.21 8.40 -14.24
C ILE A 224 -9.02 8.63 -13.28
N ILE A 225 -9.28 8.62 -11.97
CA ILE A 225 -8.25 8.90 -10.94
C ILE A 225 -7.34 7.69 -10.71
N VAL A 226 -7.87 6.50 -10.42
CA VAL A 226 -7.05 5.32 -10.02
C VAL A 226 -6.95 4.21 -11.06
N GLY A 227 -7.67 4.34 -12.17
CA GLY A 227 -7.82 3.29 -13.18
C GLY A 227 -8.98 2.33 -12.87
N ALA A 228 -9.56 1.74 -13.92
CA ALA A 228 -10.74 0.88 -13.81
C ALA A 228 -10.50 -0.39 -12.98
N SER A 229 -9.33 -1.02 -13.11
CA SER A 229 -8.95 -2.22 -12.35
C SER A 229 -8.86 -1.94 -10.84
N THR A 230 -8.15 -0.88 -10.45
CA THR A 230 -8.02 -0.46 -9.05
C THR A 230 -9.37 -0.03 -8.47
N ALA A 231 -10.17 0.71 -9.24
CA ALA A 231 -11.53 1.09 -8.86
C ALA A 231 -12.41 -0.15 -8.59
N ALA A 232 -12.35 -1.16 -9.46
CA ALA A 232 -13.07 -2.42 -9.28
C ALA A 232 -12.64 -3.15 -7.99
N LYS A 233 -11.34 -3.18 -7.66
CA LYS A 233 -10.83 -3.80 -6.42
C LYS A 233 -11.37 -3.10 -5.17
N ILE A 234 -11.27 -1.76 -5.16
CA ILE A 234 -11.68 -0.94 -4.04
C ILE A 234 -13.20 -1.05 -3.80
N MET A 235 -14.00 -0.97 -4.86
CA MET A 235 -15.45 -1.15 -4.75
C MET A 235 -15.83 -2.57 -4.35
N GLY A 236 -15.11 -3.58 -4.85
CA GLY A 236 -15.33 -4.98 -4.50
C GLY A 236 -15.18 -5.23 -3.00
N ILE A 237 -14.08 -4.76 -2.39
CA ILE A 237 -13.86 -4.91 -0.94
C ILE A 237 -14.80 -4.01 -0.13
N ALA A 238 -15.07 -2.78 -0.58
CA ALA A 238 -16.00 -1.90 0.12
C ALA A 238 -17.45 -2.40 0.08
N GLY A 239 -17.75 -3.41 -0.75
CA GLY A 239 -19.09 -3.96 -0.90
C GLY A 239 -20.01 -3.04 -1.70
N GLY A 240 -19.46 -2.23 -2.61
CA GLY A 240 -20.25 -1.32 -3.43
C GLY A 240 -19.88 0.15 -3.39
N LEU A 241 -20.37 0.91 -4.37
CA LEU A 241 -20.13 2.35 -4.51
C LEU A 241 -20.83 3.17 -3.41
N THR A 242 -22.01 2.74 -2.96
CA THR A 242 -22.77 3.37 -1.87
C THR A 242 -22.01 3.24 -0.56
N ASN A 243 -21.51 2.04 -0.25
CA ASN A 243 -20.72 1.80 0.94
C ASN A 243 -19.39 2.55 0.87
N LEU A 244 -18.75 2.54 -0.31
CA LEU A 244 -17.54 3.30 -0.56
C LEU A 244 -17.72 4.81 -0.32
N SER A 245 -18.86 5.38 -0.73
CA SER A 245 -19.15 6.80 -0.55
C SER A 245 -19.24 7.22 0.93
N LYS A 246 -19.69 6.30 1.80
CA LYS A 246 -19.81 6.49 3.25
C LYS A 246 -18.48 6.33 3.99
N MET A 247 -17.51 5.63 3.38
CA MET A 247 -16.20 5.42 3.99
C MET A 247 -15.39 6.73 4.07
N PRO A 248 -14.64 6.96 5.16
CA PRO A 248 -13.68 8.05 5.23
C PRO A 248 -12.42 7.73 4.42
N ALA A 249 -11.69 8.78 4.03
CA ALA A 249 -10.48 8.66 3.20
C ALA A 249 -9.36 7.83 3.83
N CYS A 250 -9.23 7.87 5.17
CA CYS A 250 -8.25 7.06 5.89
C CYS A 250 -8.49 5.55 5.73
N ASN A 251 -9.76 5.11 5.82
CA ASN A 251 -10.12 3.71 5.64
C ASN A 251 -9.93 3.28 4.18
N LEU A 252 -10.30 4.16 3.23
CA LEU A 252 -10.12 3.92 1.80
C LEU A 252 -8.66 3.62 1.44
N MET A 253 -7.71 4.39 2.01
CA MET A 253 -6.27 4.20 1.80
C MET A 253 -5.79 2.80 2.24
N LEU A 254 -6.42 2.25 3.28
CA LEU A 254 -6.05 0.96 3.88
C LEU A 254 -6.80 -0.23 3.25
N LEU A 255 -7.71 0.00 2.31
CA LEU A 255 -8.41 -1.10 1.63
C LEU A 255 -7.43 -1.96 0.85
N GLY A 256 -7.52 -3.28 1.06
CA GLY A 256 -6.59 -4.25 0.47
C GLY A 256 -5.25 -4.37 1.17
N ALA A 257 -5.02 -3.64 2.28
CA ALA A 257 -3.80 -3.81 3.08
C ALA A 257 -3.80 -5.18 3.76
N GLN A 258 -2.82 -6.01 3.44
CA GLN A 258 -2.65 -7.33 4.07
C GLN A 258 -2.06 -7.17 5.47
N ARG A 259 -2.72 -7.76 6.48
CA ARG A 259 -2.15 -7.89 7.82
C ARG A 259 -1.30 -9.16 7.84
N LYS A 260 0.02 -9.05 7.70
CA LYS A 260 0.92 -10.18 7.99
C LYS A 260 1.40 -10.12 9.43
N THR A 261 1.17 -11.20 10.18
CA THR A 261 1.82 -11.43 11.46
C THR A 261 3.30 -11.69 11.18
N LEU A 262 4.18 -10.90 11.80
CA LEU A 262 5.63 -11.10 11.71
C LEU A 262 5.99 -12.44 12.36
N SER A 263 5.96 -13.54 11.62
CA SER A 263 6.52 -14.82 12.03
C SER A 263 7.97 -14.91 11.59
N GLY A 264 8.91 -14.73 12.53
CA GLY A 264 10.33 -15.02 12.32
C GLY A 264 11.30 -13.84 12.50
N PHE A 265 12.53 -14.05 12.04
CA PHE A 265 13.68 -13.13 12.14
C PHE A 265 13.86 -12.25 10.89
N SER A 266 12.96 -12.31 9.92
CA SER A 266 13.06 -11.58 8.65
C SER A 266 12.80 -10.09 8.85
N SER A 267 13.76 -9.26 8.45
CA SER A 267 13.69 -7.80 8.45
C SER A 267 13.03 -7.21 7.20
N THR A 268 12.52 -8.06 6.29
CA THR A 268 11.70 -7.62 5.15
C THR A 268 10.34 -7.15 5.67
N SER A 269 10.34 -5.95 6.24
CA SER A 269 9.14 -5.26 6.67
C SER A 269 8.36 -4.85 5.42
N LEU A 270 7.27 -5.56 5.12
CA LEU A 270 6.24 -4.99 4.25
C LEU A 270 5.90 -3.60 4.79
N LEU A 271 5.81 -2.62 3.89
CA LEU A 271 5.53 -1.25 4.25
C LEU A 271 4.13 -1.21 4.89
N PRO A 272 3.99 -0.76 6.15
CA PRO A 272 2.69 -0.67 6.79
C PRO A 272 1.80 0.33 6.03
N HIS A 273 0.49 0.15 6.12
CA HIS A 273 -0.50 1.03 5.48
C HIS A 273 -0.43 1.09 3.95
N THR A 274 0.00 0.00 3.31
CA THR A 274 -0.02 -0.16 1.85
C THR A 274 -1.26 -0.95 1.42
N GLY A 275 -2.25 -0.24 0.85
CA GLY A 275 -3.45 -0.82 0.25
C GLY A 275 -3.45 -0.73 -1.27
N PHE A 276 -4.60 -1.00 -1.90
CA PHE A 276 -4.74 -0.93 -3.37
C PHE A 276 -4.39 0.44 -3.94
N ILE A 277 -4.68 1.53 -3.21
CA ILE A 277 -4.33 2.89 -3.63
C ILE A 277 -2.83 3.10 -3.65
N TYR A 278 -2.07 2.45 -2.76
CA TYR A 278 -0.62 2.57 -2.79
C TYR A 278 -0.04 1.93 -4.06
N HIS A 279 -0.61 0.81 -4.49
CA HIS A 279 -0.17 0.05 -5.67
C HIS A 279 -0.76 0.55 -7.00
N CYS A 280 -1.52 1.66 -7.01
CA CYS A 280 -2.02 2.21 -8.26
C CYS A 280 -0.90 2.89 -9.06
N ASP A 281 -1.02 2.87 -10.38
CA ASP A 281 0.02 3.39 -11.29
C ASP A 281 0.34 4.87 -11.02
N VAL A 282 -0.69 5.66 -10.72
CA VAL A 282 -0.56 7.09 -10.39
C VAL A 282 0.35 7.32 -9.19
N VAL A 283 0.26 6.48 -8.14
CA VAL A 283 1.14 6.59 -6.96
C VAL A 283 2.50 5.95 -7.22
N GLN A 284 2.56 4.81 -7.93
CA GLN A 284 3.80 4.10 -8.22
C GLN A 284 4.75 4.87 -9.15
N SER A 285 4.21 5.78 -9.97
CA SER A 285 4.99 6.69 -10.81
C SER A 285 5.92 7.64 -10.02
N LEU A 286 5.62 7.88 -8.74
CA LEU A 286 6.38 8.78 -7.89
C LEU A 286 7.57 8.08 -7.20
N PRO A 287 8.61 8.84 -6.80
CA PRO A 287 9.68 8.35 -5.92
C PRO A 287 9.13 7.78 -4.60
N PRO A 288 9.75 6.73 -4.02
CA PRO A 288 9.23 6.01 -2.86
C PRO A 288 8.93 6.89 -1.65
N ASP A 289 9.73 7.94 -1.43
CA ASP A 289 9.58 8.88 -0.31
C ASP A 289 8.25 9.66 -0.38
N LEU A 290 7.79 9.96 -1.58
CA LEU A 290 6.55 10.71 -1.82
C LEU A 290 5.32 9.81 -1.89
N ARG A 291 5.47 8.50 -2.12
CA ARG A 291 4.35 7.56 -2.36
C ARG A 291 3.34 7.53 -1.23
N ARG A 292 3.78 7.56 0.03
CA ARG A 292 2.85 7.54 1.18
C ARG A 292 2.06 8.84 1.31
N LYS A 293 2.69 9.97 1.03
CA LYS A 293 2.02 11.29 1.00
C LYS A 293 1.02 11.35 -0.17
N ALA A 294 1.42 10.83 -1.32
CA ALA A 294 0.58 10.71 -2.51
C ALA A 294 -0.63 9.80 -2.28
N ALA A 295 -0.44 8.62 -1.70
CA ALA A 295 -1.52 7.69 -1.41
C ALA A 295 -2.61 8.32 -0.52
N ARG A 296 -2.23 9.12 0.49
CA ARG A 296 -3.19 9.88 1.32
C ARG A 296 -3.99 10.88 0.52
N LEU A 297 -3.33 11.66 -0.35
CA LEU A 297 -3.98 12.64 -1.20
C LEU A 297 -4.92 11.98 -2.20
N VAL A 298 -4.45 10.94 -2.90
CA VAL A 298 -5.24 10.18 -3.87
C VAL A 298 -6.44 9.55 -3.19
N ALA A 299 -6.27 8.94 -2.02
CA ALA A 299 -7.40 8.38 -1.27
C ALA A 299 -8.46 9.44 -0.92
N ALA A 300 -8.04 10.62 -0.46
CA ALA A 300 -8.98 11.71 -0.18
C ALA A 300 -9.77 12.14 -1.43
N LYS A 301 -9.09 12.26 -2.59
CA LYS A 301 -9.73 12.64 -3.86
C LYS A 301 -10.62 11.53 -4.41
N CYS A 302 -10.22 10.27 -4.25
CA CYS A 302 -11.04 9.11 -4.60
C CYS A 302 -12.32 9.02 -3.77
N THR A 303 -12.27 9.33 -2.47
CA THR A 303 -13.48 9.40 -1.64
C THR A 303 -14.45 10.46 -2.14
N LEU A 304 -13.95 11.62 -2.59
CA LEU A 304 -14.80 12.66 -3.19
C LEU A 304 -15.41 12.19 -4.52
N ALA A 305 -14.60 11.61 -5.40
CA ALA A 305 -15.07 11.05 -6.67
C ALA A 305 -16.11 9.95 -6.47
N ALA A 306 -15.87 9.01 -5.55
CA ALA A 306 -16.79 7.93 -5.22
C ALA A 306 -18.15 8.44 -4.70
N ARG A 307 -18.16 9.56 -3.97
CA ARG A 307 -19.41 10.21 -3.53
C ARG A 307 -20.19 10.79 -4.70
N VAL A 308 -19.51 11.49 -5.61
CA VAL A 308 -20.13 12.05 -6.83
C VAL A 308 -20.67 10.94 -7.73
N ASP A 309 -19.90 9.85 -7.90
CA ASP A 309 -20.30 8.69 -8.69
C ASP A 309 -21.52 7.98 -8.07
N SER A 310 -21.59 7.87 -6.74
CA SER A 310 -22.72 7.25 -6.00
C SER A 310 -24.05 7.98 -6.25
N PHE A 311 -24.02 9.30 -6.41
CA PHE A 311 -25.21 10.11 -6.74
C PHE A 311 -25.45 10.26 -8.25
N HIS A 312 -24.56 9.74 -9.10
CA HIS A 312 -24.63 9.85 -10.57
C HIS A 312 -24.76 11.31 -11.09
N GLU A 313 -24.21 12.29 -10.38
CA GLU A 313 -24.36 13.71 -10.74
C GLU A 313 -23.47 14.12 -11.94
N SER A 314 -22.33 13.44 -12.13
CA SER A 314 -21.35 13.74 -13.18
C SER A 314 -20.97 12.48 -13.96
N SER A 315 -21.87 12.00 -14.82
CA SER A 315 -21.63 10.85 -15.70
C SER A 315 -20.57 11.11 -16.78
N ASP A 316 -20.31 12.37 -17.13
CA ASP A 316 -19.33 12.76 -18.14
C ASP A 316 -17.87 12.63 -17.67
N GLY A 317 -17.65 12.33 -16.38
CA GLY A 317 -16.31 12.18 -15.81
C GLY A 317 -15.57 13.51 -15.55
N LYS A 318 -16.20 14.67 -15.80
CA LYS A 318 -15.57 16.00 -15.65
C LYS A 318 -14.95 16.20 -14.26
N VAL A 319 -15.69 15.85 -13.21
CA VAL A 319 -15.19 15.97 -11.82
C VAL A 319 -13.95 15.08 -11.61
N GLY A 320 -13.91 13.89 -12.21
CA GLY A 320 -12.75 13.01 -12.19
C GLY A 320 -11.52 13.64 -12.84
N TYR A 321 -11.68 14.30 -13.99
CA TYR A 321 -10.58 15.03 -14.65
C TYR A 321 -10.08 16.20 -13.80
N ASP A 322 -10.98 17.02 -13.25
CA ASP A 322 -10.62 18.16 -12.41
C ASP A 322 -9.84 17.70 -11.15
N LEU A 323 -10.30 16.61 -10.51
CA LEU A 323 -9.63 16.02 -9.35
C LEU A 323 -8.28 15.41 -9.71
N LYS A 324 -8.17 14.77 -10.87
CA LYS A 324 -6.91 14.20 -11.36
C LYS A 324 -5.89 15.29 -11.66
N GLU A 325 -6.29 16.37 -12.31
CA GLU A 325 -5.41 17.53 -12.57
C GLU A 325 -4.90 18.14 -11.26
N GLU A 326 -5.74 18.22 -10.22
CA GLU A 326 -5.30 18.69 -8.90
C GLU A 326 -4.27 17.75 -8.24
N ILE A 327 -4.41 16.44 -8.44
CA ILE A 327 -3.45 15.44 -7.95
C ILE A 327 -2.11 15.62 -8.67
N GLU A 328 -2.13 15.66 -10.00
CA GLU A 328 -0.93 15.82 -10.84
C GLU A 328 -0.21 17.12 -10.51
N ARG A 329 -0.93 18.24 -10.39
CA ARG A 329 -0.36 19.53 -9.99
C ARG A 329 0.34 19.49 -8.63
N LYS A 330 -0.20 18.73 -7.67
CA LYS A 330 0.43 18.55 -6.35
C LYS A 330 1.66 17.66 -6.43
N PHE A 331 1.63 16.65 -7.28
CA PHE A 331 2.76 15.75 -7.51
C PHE A 331 3.93 16.47 -8.14
N ASP A 332 3.68 17.31 -9.14
CA ASP A 332 4.71 18.14 -9.77
C ASP A 332 5.32 19.11 -8.76
N LYS A 333 4.47 19.80 -7.99
CA LYS A 333 4.93 20.72 -6.93
C LYS A 333 5.79 20.05 -5.85
N TRP A 334 5.57 18.77 -5.54
CA TRP A 334 6.41 18.05 -4.57
C TRP A 334 7.75 17.60 -5.14
N GLN A 335 7.87 17.53 -6.48
CA GLN A 335 9.11 17.19 -7.16
C GLN A 335 9.97 18.43 -7.44
N GLU A 336 9.38 19.62 -7.42
CA GLU A 336 10.13 20.88 -7.51
C GLU A 336 11.10 21.02 -6.31
N PRO A 337 12.41 21.22 -6.55
CA PRO A 337 13.35 21.44 -5.47
C PRO A 337 13.03 22.77 -4.76
N PRO A 338 13.25 22.86 -3.44
CA PRO A 338 13.03 24.11 -2.72
C PRO A 338 13.92 25.21 -3.30
N PRO A 339 13.43 26.45 -3.41
CA PRO A 339 14.24 27.56 -3.89
C PRO A 339 15.43 27.74 -2.95
N VAL A 340 16.64 27.84 -3.52
CA VAL A 340 17.87 28.05 -2.76
C VAL A 340 17.74 29.35 -1.98
N LYS A 341 17.67 29.27 -0.65
CA LYS A 341 17.73 30.45 0.21
C LYS A 341 19.13 31.04 0.10
N GLN A 342 19.22 32.34 -0.11
CA GLN A 342 20.50 33.05 0.00
C GLN A 342 20.94 32.96 1.47
N ILE A 343 22.15 32.48 1.70
CA ILE A 343 22.76 32.42 3.03
C ILE A 343 22.87 33.87 3.52
N GLU A 344 22.22 34.20 4.64
CA GLU A 344 22.48 35.49 5.29
C GLU A 344 23.90 35.42 5.87
N ASP A 345 24.72 36.43 5.55
CA ASP A 345 26.08 36.52 6.06
C ASP A 345 26.05 36.49 7.60
N ASP A 346 26.78 35.53 8.19
CA ASP A 346 26.91 35.42 9.64
C ASP A 346 27.31 36.78 10.22
N ALA A 347 26.51 37.31 11.14
CA ALA A 347 26.86 38.52 11.86
C ALA A 347 28.20 38.28 12.59
N TYR A 348 29.26 38.95 12.12
CA TYR A 348 30.62 38.85 12.66
C TYR A 348 30.61 38.87 14.19
N GLN A 349 30.98 37.73 14.79
CA GLN A 349 31.05 37.57 16.23
C GLN A 349 32.44 38.03 16.72
N GLU A 350 32.61 39.34 16.94
CA GLU A 350 33.84 39.95 17.49
C GLU A 350 33.97 39.76 19.02
N ASP A 351 33.77 38.55 19.55
CA ASP A 351 34.01 38.32 20.98
C ASP A 351 34.70 36.98 21.25
N LEU A 352 36.00 36.95 20.93
CA LEU A 352 36.93 35.93 21.40
C LEU A 352 37.44 36.32 22.79
N GLY A 353 36.68 35.99 23.83
CA GLY A 353 37.06 36.34 25.19
C GLY A 353 36.59 35.36 26.25
N PHE A 354 37.34 34.27 26.47
CA PHE A 354 37.69 33.75 27.81
C PHE A 354 38.66 32.56 27.65
N SER A 355 39.93 32.75 28.00
CA SER A 355 40.93 31.67 27.99
C SER A 355 40.85 30.85 29.28
N LEU A 356 40.94 29.52 29.15
CA LEU A 356 40.95 28.51 30.22
C LEU A 356 42.13 28.68 31.22
N GLY A 357 42.97 29.72 31.07
CA GLY A 357 44.22 29.93 31.79
C GLY A 357 44.09 30.52 33.21
N GLN A 358 42.89 30.95 33.63
CA GLN A 358 42.65 31.48 34.99
C GLN A 358 42.01 30.47 35.95
N LEU A 359 41.55 29.32 35.45
CA LEU A 359 40.98 28.24 36.26
C LEU A 359 42.09 27.41 36.93
N GLY A 360 42.86 28.02 37.82
CA GLY A 360 43.95 27.32 38.51
C GLY A 360 44.89 28.16 39.36
N LYS A 361 44.76 29.49 39.38
CA LYS A 361 45.66 30.38 40.14
C LYS A 361 45.17 30.79 41.52
N SER A 362 44.37 29.94 42.18
CA SER A 362 43.95 30.16 43.57
C SER A 362 43.87 28.84 44.34
N GLY A 363 45.04 28.30 44.75
CA GLY A 363 45.12 27.31 45.83
C GLY A 363 45.66 25.92 45.43
N SER A 364 46.79 25.55 46.04
CA SER A 364 47.41 24.22 45.97
C SER A 364 46.65 23.22 46.83
N GLY A 365 46.23 22.10 46.23
CA GLY A 365 45.59 20.96 46.90
C GLY A 365 44.40 20.46 46.10
N ARG A 366 44.26 19.12 45.96
CA ARG A 366 43.19 18.42 45.20
C ARG A 366 41.91 19.25 45.11
N VAL A 367 41.56 19.66 43.89
CA VAL A 367 40.29 20.33 43.59
C VAL A 367 39.17 19.47 44.17
N ARG A 368 38.53 19.93 45.24
CA ARG A 368 37.23 19.39 45.63
C ARG A 368 36.36 19.59 44.38
N GLN A 369 35.74 18.51 43.90
CA GLN A 369 34.84 18.53 42.75
C GLN A 369 34.03 19.83 42.81
N ALA A 370 34.27 20.75 41.88
CA ALA A 370 33.49 21.98 41.82
C ALA A 370 32.03 21.54 41.78
N GLN A 371 31.19 22.07 42.69
CA GLN A 371 29.76 21.75 42.66
C GLN A 371 29.25 22.11 41.26
N VAL A 372 28.95 21.09 40.47
CA VAL A 372 28.39 21.28 39.13
C VAL A 372 27.05 21.95 39.34
N ASN A 373 26.94 23.21 38.94
CA ASN A 373 25.70 23.95 39.03
C ASN A 373 24.62 23.18 38.28
N GLU A 374 23.45 23.01 38.90
CA GLU A 374 22.34 22.28 38.27
C GLU A 374 21.86 22.96 36.98
N ALA A 375 22.14 24.25 36.84
CA ALA A 375 21.90 25.03 35.63
C ALA A 375 22.87 24.72 34.48
N THR A 376 24.07 24.18 34.75
CA THR A 376 25.05 23.81 33.71
C THR A 376 24.95 22.35 33.29
N LYS A 377 24.02 21.57 33.88
CA LYS A 377 23.74 20.21 33.42
C LYS A 377 23.07 20.28 32.05
N ALA A 378 23.63 19.57 31.07
CA ALA A 378 23.02 19.43 29.75
C ALA A 378 21.60 18.90 29.91
N ARG A 379 20.62 19.69 29.48
CA ARG A 379 19.22 19.27 29.45
C ARG A 379 18.88 18.82 28.04
N ILE A 380 18.06 17.77 27.97
CA ILE A 380 17.50 17.28 26.73
C ILE A 380 16.70 18.41 26.07
N SER A 381 16.81 18.57 24.75
CA SER A 381 16.05 19.56 23.98
C SER A 381 14.54 19.33 24.13
N LYS A 382 13.72 20.36 23.93
CA LYS A 382 12.26 20.20 24.02
C LYS A 382 11.72 19.20 22.98
N SER A 383 12.34 19.10 21.80
CA SER A 383 12.00 18.11 20.77
C SER A 383 12.31 16.70 21.27
N LEU A 384 13.53 16.45 21.73
CA LEU A 384 13.93 15.13 22.23
C LEU A 384 13.18 14.75 23.52
N GLN A 385 12.85 15.72 24.39
CA GLN A 385 11.96 15.48 25.54
C GLN A 385 10.57 15.03 25.08
N ARG A 386 9.99 15.67 24.06
CA ARG A 386 8.69 15.27 23.50
C ARG A 386 8.76 13.91 22.82
N THR A 387 9.82 13.60 22.09
CA THR A 387 10.01 12.29 21.43
C THR A 387 10.18 11.18 22.45
N LEU A 388 10.97 11.40 23.50
CA LEU A 388 11.13 10.46 24.62
C LEU A 388 9.84 10.31 25.41
N GLN A 389 9.09 11.40 25.62
CA GLN A 389 7.79 11.35 26.27
C GLN A 389 6.76 10.58 25.43
N LYS A 390 6.72 10.79 24.11
CA LYS A 390 5.90 10.01 23.17
C LYS A 390 6.27 8.53 23.24
N GLN A 391 7.55 8.17 23.19
CA GLN A 391 8.00 6.77 23.34
C GLN A 391 7.62 6.17 24.70
N SER A 392 7.66 6.95 25.79
CA SER A 392 7.22 6.50 27.12
C SER A 392 5.71 6.35 27.25
N MET A 393 4.94 7.10 26.46
CA MET A 393 3.47 7.03 26.35
C MET A 393 3.03 5.92 25.38
N THR A 394 3.92 5.43 24.52
CA THR A 394 3.69 4.24 23.70
C THR A 394 3.70 3.01 24.61
N TYR A 395 2.53 2.71 25.18
CA TYR A 395 2.24 1.56 26.03
C TYR A 395 2.94 0.28 25.56
N GLY A 396 4.00 -0.10 26.28
CA GLY A 396 4.74 -1.34 26.10
C GLY A 396 4.71 -2.17 27.39
N GLY A 397 3.61 -2.87 27.64
CA GLY A 397 3.51 -3.89 28.68
C GLY A 397 3.47 -5.29 28.06
N LYS A 398 4.51 -6.11 28.32
CA LYS A 398 4.53 -7.53 27.94
C LYS A 398 3.47 -8.30 28.73
N SER A 399 2.73 -9.12 27.96
CA SER A 399 2.00 -10.36 28.31
C SER A 399 0.47 -10.38 28.26
N THR A 400 -0.24 -9.28 28.03
CA THR A 400 -1.72 -9.35 27.82
C THR A 400 -2.31 -8.40 26.77
N VAL A 401 -1.51 -7.48 26.20
CA VAL A 401 -1.98 -6.50 25.19
C VAL A 401 -1.89 -7.03 23.76
N ARG A 402 -1.05 -8.03 23.48
CA ARG A 402 -0.98 -8.60 22.11
C ARG A 402 -2.16 -9.53 21.76
N ASP A 403 -2.83 -10.12 22.75
CA ASP A 403 -3.98 -11.01 22.54
C ASP A 403 -5.35 -10.34 22.74
N ARG A 404 -5.39 -9.07 23.18
CA ARG A 404 -6.65 -8.37 23.54
C ARG A 404 -7.01 -7.18 22.65
N SER A 405 -6.52 -7.12 21.42
CA SER A 405 -7.28 -6.48 20.34
C SER A 405 -8.55 -7.29 19.95
N SER A 406 -8.74 -8.44 20.61
CA SER A 406 -9.99 -9.19 20.69
C SER A 406 -10.41 -9.35 22.16
N GLY A 407 -11.45 -8.63 22.59
CA GLY A 407 -12.24 -8.99 23.77
C GLY A 407 -12.10 -8.08 25.00
N THR A 408 -13.23 -7.46 25.33
CA THR A 408 -13.56 -6.74 26.57
C THR A 408 -12.88 -7.29 27.83
N SER A 409 -11.90 -6.58 28.40
CA SER A 409 -11.54 -6.70 29.83
C SER A 409 -10.55 -5.62 30.28
N SER A 410 -11.04 -4.76 31.18
CA SER A 410 -10.39 -3.87 32.15
C SER A 410 -8.86 -3.71 32.10
N SER A 411 -8.41 -2.47 31.92
CA SER A 411 -7.00 -2.04 31.95
C SER A 411 -6.50 -1.71 33.37
N VAL A 412 -5.44 -2.37 33.84
CA VAL A 412 -4.71 -2.07 35.08
C VAL A 412 -3.38 -1.41 34.73
N ALA A 413 -3.02 -0.30 35.39
CA ALA A 413 -1.78 0.43 35.17
C ALA A 413 -0.85 0.33 36.41
N PHE A 414 0.46 0.14 36.18
CA PHE A 414 1.48 0.16 37.21
C PHE A 414 2.32 1.43 37.07
N THR A 415 2.46 2.20 38.14
CA THR A 415 3.42 3.31 38.22
C THR A 415 4.53 2.98 39.23
N PRO A 416 5.75 3.50 39.06
CA PRO A 416 6.90 3.07 39.86
C PRO A 416 6.94 3.66 41.28
N LEU A 417 5.94 4.44 41.72
CA LEU A 417 6.03 5.17 42.99
C LEU A 417 4.88 4.96 43.98
N GLN A 418 3.79 4.28 43.64
CA GLN A 418 2.75 3.90 44.59
C GLN A 418 1.99 2.67 44.06
N GLY A 419 1.76 1.69 44.94
CA GLY A 419 1.26 0.36 44.59
C GLY A 419 -0.12 0.31 43.91
N LEU A 420 -0.47 -0.90 43.46
CA LEU A 420 -1.70 -1.31 42.75
C LEU A 420 -2.92 -0.38 42.98
N GLU A 421 -3.28 0.39 41.95
CA GLU A 421 -4.58 1.07 41.90
C GLU A 421 -5.46 0.40 40.83
N ILE A 422 -6.58 -0.19 41.26
CA ILE A 422 -7.61 -0.74 40.37
C ILE A 422 -8.54 0.41 39.99
N VAL A 423 -8.37 0.95 38.79
CA VAL A 423 -9.28 1.96 38.26
C VAL A 423 -10.46 1.25 37.59
N ASN A 424 -11.64 1.38 38.19
CA ASN A 424 -12.89 0.89 37.60
C ASN A 424 -13.51 2.00 36.72
N PRO A 425 -13.47 1.90 35.38
CA PRO A 425 -13.95 2.97 34.49
C PRO A 425 -15.46 3.25 34.63
N GLN A 426 -16.25 2.27 35.08
CA GLN A 426 -17.68 2.48 35.36
C GLN A 426 -17.94 3.42 36.54
N ALA A 427 -16.99 3.53 37.48
CA ALA A 427 -17.10 4.49 38.59
C ALA A 427 -16.82 5.93 38.12
N ALA A 428 -15.99 6.10 37.08
CA ALA A 428 -15.73 7.40 36.46
C ALA A 428 -16.94 7.85 35.63
N GLU A 429 -17.56 6.95 34.86
CA GLU A 429 -18.81 7.25 34.13
C GLU A 429 -19.96 7.62 35.07
N LYS A 430 -20.13 6.94 36.21
CA LYS A 430 -21.14 7.32 37.22
C LYS A 430 -20.88 8.70 37.81
N LYS A 431 -19.62 9.06 38.11
CA LYS A 431 -19.27 10.39 38.61
C LYS A 431 -19.52 11.49 37.57
N VAL A 432 -19.22 11.22 36.29
CA VAL A 432 -19.48 12.15 35.19
C VAL A 432 -20.99 12.28 34.95
N ALA A 433 -21.75 11.18 35.02
CA ALA A 433 -23.20 11.19 34.91
C ALA A 433 -23.87 11.93 36.08
N GLU A 434 -23.44 11.72 37.33
CA GLU A 434 -23.92 12.47 38.51
C GLU A 434 -23.56 13.96 38.42
N ALA A 435 -22.35 14.30 37.97
CA ALA A 435 -21.96 15.69 37.76
C ALA A 435 -22.79 16.36 36.66
N ASN A 436 -23.02 15.67 35.54
CA ASN A 436 -23.85 16.17 34.45
C ASN A 436 -25.33 16.29 34.85
N GLN A 437 -25.86 15.39 35.69
CA GLN A 437 -27.21 15.54 36.25
C GLN A 437 -27.33 16.76 37.19
N LYS A 438 -26.26 17.14 37.87
CA LYS A 438 -26.23 18.30 38.76
C LYS A 438 -26.26 19.64 38.02
N TYR A 439 -25.71 19.70 36.80
CA TYR A 439 -25.59 20.92 36.00
C TYR A 439 -26.58 21.00 34.82
N PHE A 440 -27.02 19.87 34.27
CA PHE A 440 -27.79 19.82 33.01
C PHE A 440 -29.04 18.92 33.08
N SER A 441 -29.62 18.66 34.26
CA SER A 441 -30.88 17.92 34.34
C SER A 441 -32.09 18.81 34.00
N ASN A 442 -33.01 18.28 33.19
CA ASN A 442 -34.28 18.93 32.81
C ASN A 442 -35.27 19.13 33.99
N MET A 443 -34.90 18.72 35.21
CA MET A 443 -35.71 18.82 36.42
C MET A 443 -35.09 19.76 37.48
N ALA A 444 -33.90 20.32 37.24
CA ALA A 444 -33.26 21.22 38.20
C ALA A 444 -33.59 22.69 37.88
N GLU A 445 -34.26 23.38 38.81
CA GLU A 445 -34.49 24.83 38.73
C GLU A 445 -33.23 25.62 39.12
N PHE A 446 -32.95 26.71 38.38
CA PHE A 446 -31.80 27.58 38.61
C PHE A 446 -31.97 28.42 39.88
N LEU A 447 -31.10 28.20 40.88
CA LEU A 447 -30.99 29.05 42.07
C LEU A 447 -30.16 30.31 41.77
N LYS A 448 -30.81 31.47 41.86
CA LYS A 448 -30.18 32.79 41.73
C LYS A 448 -29.28 33.07 42.94
N VAL A 449 -27.97 32.99 42.75
CA VAL A 449 -26.98 33.35 43.78
C VAL A 449 -27.04 34.85 44.05
N LYS A 450 -27.40 35.24 45.28
CA LYS A 450 -27.32 36.65 45.74
C LYS A 450 -25.85 37.02 45.93
N LYS A 451 -25.45 38.13 45.32
CA LYS A 451 -24.13 38.73 45.49
C LYS A 451 -24.03 39.28 46.91
N GLU A 452 -23.15 38.72 47.74
CA GLU A 452 -22.83 39.32 49.04
C GLU A 452 -22.13 40.66 48.82
N ALA A 453 -22.68 41.71 49.43
CA ALA A 453 -22.07 43.03 49.45
C ALA A 453 -20.86 42.99 50.40
N LYS A 454 -19.69 43.33 49.87
CA LYS A 454 -18.49 43.57 50.70
C LYS A 454 -18.78 44.78 51.61
N MET A 455 -18.77 44.55 52.93
CA MET A 455 -18.48 45.59 53.92
C MET A 455 -16.98 45.70 54.13
#